data_AF-A0A7Z9R1F0-F1
#
_entry.id   AF-A0A7Z9R1F0-F1
#
_cell.length_a   1.000
_cell.length_b   1.000
_cell.length_c   1.000
_cell.angle_alpha   90.00
_cell.angle_beta   90.00
_cell.angle_gamma   90.00
#
_symmetry.space_group_name_H-M   'P 1'
#
loop_
_entity.id
_entity.type
_entity.pdbx_description
1 polymer ?
#
loop_
_entity_poly.entity_id
_entity_poly.type
_entity_poly.pdbx_seq_one_letter_code
_entity_poly.pdbx_strand_id
1 'polypeptide(L)'
;MGFDTIHSPIDCRLLVAFCDLTNFAKLSRDKPSKDIFDIMSQYFELSGDIVEKAGGKIVKFIGDGILIVFPDYLAIFWLIRWD
;
A
#
# COMPACT_ATOMS: atom_id res chain seq x y z
N MET A 1 24.97 1.13 19.95
CA MET A 1 23.79 0.96 19.07
C MET A 1 23.77 -0.51 18.70
N GLY A 2 22.93 -1.29 19.38
CA GLY A 2 22.91 -2.75 19.22
C GLY A 2 22.21 -3.15 17.94
N PHE A 3 22.80 -4.10 17.20
CA PHE A 3 22.19 -4.77 16.05
C PHE A 3 21.14 -5.81 16.47
N ASP A 4 20.75 -5.84 17.76
CA ASP A 4 19.85 -6.82 18.38
C ASP A 4 18.40 -6.75 17.87
N THR A 5 18.06 -5.73 17.07
CA THR A 5 16.75 -5.55 16.42
C THR A 5 16.71 -5.99 14.96
N ILE A 6 17.82 -6.47 14.39
CA ILE A 6 17.78 -7.08 13.04
C ILE A 6 17.24 -8.49 13.21
N HIS A 7 15.93 -8.64 13.00
CA HIS A 7 15.33 -9.95 12.85
C HIS A 7 16.00 -10.71 11.69
N SER A 8 16.36 -11.97 11.92
CA SER A 8 16.83 -12.84 10.85
C SER A 8 15.83 -12.83 9.69
N PRO A 9 16.30 -12.90 8.43
CA PRO A 9 15.42 -13.00 7.27
C PRO A 9 14.39 -14.12 7.44
N ILE A 10 13.13 -13.82 7.11
CA ILE A 10 12.01 -14.77 7.17
C ILE A 10 11.62 -15.11 5.74
N ASP A 11 11.61 -16.40 5.42
CA ASP A 11 11.02 -16.90 4.18
C ASP A 11 9.51 -17.06 4.36
N CYS A 12 8.72 -16.36 3.54
CA CYS A 12 7.27 -16.44 3.56
C CYS A 12 6.68 -16.29 2.16
N ARG A 13 5.48 -16.88 1.96
CA ARG A 13 4.71 -16.77 0.71
C ARG A 13 3.63 -15.71 0.90
N LEU A 14 3.63 -14.69 0.06
CA LEU A 14 2.69 -13.58 0.11
C LEU A 14 2.22 -13.23 -1.30
N LEU A 15 1.00 -12.71 -1.41
CA LEU A 15 0.60 -11.93 -2.58
C LEU A 15 1.07 -10.49 -2.38
N VAL A 16 1.84 -9.99 -3.34
CA VAL A 16 2.36 -8.62 -3.35
C VAL A 16 1.56 -7.82 -4.38
N ALA A 17 1.05 -6.66 -3.96
CA ALA A 17 0.33 -5.75 -4.83
C ALA A 17 0.94 -4.35 -4.76
N PHE A 18 0.86 -3.65 -5.89
CA PHE A 18 1.22 -2.24 -6.01
C PHE A 18 -0.01 -1.45 -6.47
N CYS A 19 -0.25 -0.32 -5.84
CA CYS A 19 -1.30 0.63 -6.22
C CYS A 19 -0.67 2.02 -6.39
N ASP A 20 -1.19 2.83 -7.32
CA ASP A 20 -0.70 4.17 -7.61
C ASP A 20 -1.86 5.11 -7.95
N LEU A 21 -1.77 6.38 -7.57
CA LEU A 21 -2.84 7.33 -7.80
C LEU A 21 -2.76 7.89 -9.22
N THR A 22 -3.70 7.49 -10.07
CA THR A 22 -3.71 7.91 -11.48
C THR A 22 -3.67 9.43 -11.62
N ASN A 23 -2.78 9.92 -12.50
CA ASN A 23 -2.55 11.34 -12.77
C ASN A 23 -1.98 12.18 -11.61
N PHE A 24 -1.47 11.57 -10.54
CA PHE A 24 -0.90 12.31 -9.41
C PHE A 24 0.22 13.27 -9.81
N ALA A 25 1.11 12.88 -10.73
CA ALA A 25 2.18 13.74 -11.20
C ALA A 25 1.66 15.05 -11.84
N LYS A 26 0.51 15.01 -12.53
CA LYS A 26 -0.13 16.21 -13.06
C LYS A 26 -0.81 16.99 -11.94
N LEU A 27 -1.59 16.30 -11.11
CA LEU A 27 -2.31 16.88 -9.98
C LEU A 27 -1.39 17.69 -9.06
N SER A 28 -0.22 17.13 -8.72
CA SER A 28 0.77 17.71 -7.82
C SER A 28 1.50 18.93 -8.37
N ARG A 29 1.56 19.10 -9.71
CA ARG A 29 2.10 20.31 -10.34
C ARG A 29 1.09 21.44 -10.40
N ASP A 30 -0.19 21.12 -10.56
CA ASP A 30 -1.23 22.09 -10.86
C ASP A 30 -1.94 22.62 -9.59
N LYS A 31 -1.69 22.03 -8.41
CA LYS A 31 -2.36 22.37 -7.15
C LYS A 31 -1.40 22.90 -6.07
N PRO A 32 -1.87 23.77 -5.16
CA PRO A 32 -1.13 24.15 -3.96
C PRO A 32 -0.75 22.94 -3.10
N SER A 33 0.40 23.00 -2.43
CA SER A 33 0.89 21.91 -1.59
C SER A 33 -0.07 21.49 -0.47
N LYS A 34 -0.87 22.44 0.06
CA LYS A 34 -1.90 22.14 1.06
C LYS A 34 -2.98 21.23 0.51
N ASP A 35 -3.49 21.53 -0.67
CA ASP A 35 -4.52 20.73 -1.33
C ASP A 35 -4.00 19.31 -1.62
N ILE A 36 -2.74 19.20 -2.06
CA ILE A 36 -2.09 17.90 -2.28
C ILE A 36 -1.95 17.13 -0.98
N PHE A 37 -1.53 17.79 0.10
CA PHE A 37 -1.46 17.17 1.42
C PHE A 37 -2.82 16.63 1.87
N ASP A 38 -3.89 17.42 1.72
CA ASP A 38 -5.24 17.03 2.13
C ASP A 38 -5.75 15.83 1.30
N ILE A 39 -5.47 15.82 -0.02
CA ILE A 39 -5.80 14.68 -0.91
C ILE A 39 -5.03 13.42 -0.50
N MET A 40 -3.72 13.54 -0.27
CA MET A 40 -2.88 12.42 0.11
C MET A 40 -3.27 11.85 1.47
N SER A 41 -3.61 12.70 2.43
CA SER A 41 -4.08 12.27 3.75
C SER A 41 -5.34 11.39 3.64
N GLN A 42 -6.31 11.83 2.84
CA GLN A 42 -7.54 11.07 2.62
C GLN A 42 -7.28 9.76 1.85
N TYR A 43 -6.41 9.80 0.85
CA TYR A 43 -6.02 8.61 0.09
C TYR A 43 -5.33 7.56 0.98
N PHE A 44 -4.45 7.97 1.88
CA PHE A 44 -3.77 7.07 2.81
C PHE A 44 -4.73 6.46 3.84
N GLU A 45 -5.65 7.25 4.39
CA GLU A 45 -6.67 6.76 5.31
C GLU A 45 -7.60 5.75 4.61
N LEU A 46 -8.14 6.10 3.44
CA LEU A 46 -9.03 5.24 2.68
C LEU A 46 -8.35 3.94 2.24
N SER A 47 -7.13 4.03 1.71
CA SER A 47 -6.38 2.85 1.27
C SER A 47 -6.00 1.94 2.44
N GLY A 48 -5.57 2.51 3.57
CA GLY A 48 -5.31 1.77 4.80
C GLY A 48 -6.53 0.99 5.25
N ASP A 49 -7.68 1.66 5.35
CA ASP A 49 -8.96 1.07 5.72
C ASP A 49 -9.37 -0.10 4.81
N ILE A 50 -9.28 0.09 3.48
CA ILE A 50 -9.65 -0.94 2.50
C ILE A 50 -8.72 -2.15 2.61
N VAL A 51 -7.41 -1.92 2.69
CA VAL A 51 -6.40 -2.98 2.77
C VAL A 51 -6.55 -3.78 4.07
N GLU A 52 -6.71 -3.10 5.20
CA GLU A 52 -6.87 -3.75 6.51
C GLU A 52 -8.15 -4.59 6.56
N LYS A 53 -9.29 -4.05 6.09
CA LYS A 53 -10.56 -4.79 6.01
C LYS A 53 -10.48 -6.02 5.11
N ALA A 54 -9.62 -5.98 4.08
CA ALA A 54 -9.34 -7.11 3.20
C ALA A 54 -8.32 -8.11 3.77
N GLY A 55 -7.79 -7.89 4.99
CA GLY A 55 -6.80 -8.75 5.64
C GLY A 55 -5.37 -8.56 5.12
N GLY A 56 -5.12 -7.49 4.36
CA GLY A 56 -3.80 -7.11 3.88
C GLY A 56 -3.06 -6.20 4.84
N LYS A 57 -1.82 -5.87 4.49
CA LYS A 57 -1.00 -4.88 5.18
C LYS A 57 -0.31 -3.97 4.18
N ILE A 58 -0.33 -2.67 4.46
CA ILE A 58 0.53 -1.72 3.76
C ILE A 58 1.93 -1.84 4.35
N VAL A 59 2.91 -2.17 3.52
CA VAL A 59 4.32 -2.21 3.91
C VAL A 59 4.92 -0.82 3.89
N LYS A 60 4.63 -0.05 2.84
CA LYS A 60 5.18 1.30 2.67
C LYS A 60 4.35 2.14 1.70
N PHE A 61 4.27 3.43 1.99
CA PHE A 61 3.90 4.46 1.02
C PHE A 61 5.17 5.00 0.33
N ILE A 62 5.10 5.22 -0.99
CA ILE A 62 6.22 5.67 -1.83
C ILE A 62 5.71 6.81 -2.70
N GLY A 63 5.64 8.02 -2.14
CA GLY A 63 4.87 9.10 -2.77
C GLY A 63 3.39 8.76 -2.76
N ASP A 64 2.78 8.67 -3.94
CA ASP A 64 1.40 8.20 -4.16
C ASP A 64 1.27 6.69 -4.38
N GLY A 65 2.40 6.00 -4.53
CA GLY A 65 2.46 4.54 -4.62
C GLY A 65 2.26 3.87 -3.27
N ILE A 66 1.61 2.71 -3.26
CA ILE A 66 1.40 1.86 -2.08
C ILE A 66 1.94 0.46 -2.36
N LEU A 67 2.82 -0.03 -1.49
CA LEU A 67 3.24 -1.43 -1.45
C LEU A 67 2.38 -2.20 -0.44
N ILE A 68 1.65 -3.20 -0.91
CA ILE A 68 0.69 -3.97 -0.13
C ILE A 68 1.08 -5.45 -0.16
N VAL A 69 0.91 -6.14 0.96
CA VAL A 69 1.05 -7.59 1.06
C VAL A 69 -0.19 -8.23 1.65
N PHE A 70 -0.51 -9.42 1.17
CA PHE A 70 -1.56 -10.28 1.72
C PHE A 70 -1.00 -11.68 1.99
N PRO A 71 -1.47 -12.37 3.04
CA PRO A 71 -1.23 -13.79 3.20
C PRO A 71 -1.66 -14.59 1.96
N ASP A 72 -0.89 -15.61 1.60
CA ASP A 72 -1.12 -16.42 0.40
C ASP A 72 -2.49 -17.14 0.39
N TYR A 73 -3.00 -17.53 1.55
CA TYR A 73 -4.34 -18.13 1.67
C TYR A 73 -5.48 -17.18 1.29
N LEU A 74 -5.29 -15.87 1.38
CA LEU A 74 -6.26 -14.88 0.89
C LEU A 74 -6.17 -14.70 -0.63
N ALA A 75 -5.00 -14.95 -1.23
CA ALA A 75 -4.77 -14.81 -2.66
C ALA A 75 -5.59 -15.79 -3.52
N ILE A 76 -5.98 -16.94 -2.95
CA ILE A 76 -6.80 -17.96 -3.62
C ILE A 76 -8.17 -17.38 -4.03
N PHE A 77 -8.76 -16.50 -3.21
CA PHE A 77 -10.03 -15.86 -3.55
C PHE A 77 -9.90 -14.81 -4.66
N TRP A 78 -8.75 -14.13 -4.73
CA TRP A 78 -8.51 -13.09 -5.72
C TRP A 78 -8.12 -13.67 -7.08
N LEU A 79 -7.35 -14.76 -7.15
CA LEU A 79 -6.94 -15.38 -8.42
C LEU A 79 -8.06 -16.13 -9.16
N ILE A 80 -9.14 -16.52 -8.46
CA ILE A 80 -10.27 -17.26 -9.04
C ILE A 80 -11.40 -16.34 -9.52
N ARG A 81 -11.41 -15.05 -9.12
CA ARG A 81 -12.49 -14.08 -9.44
C ARG A 81 -12.06 -12.90 -10.32
N TRP A 82 -11.07 -13.09 -11.18
CA TRP A 82 -10.75 -12.14 -12.27
C TRP A 82 -11.60 -12.40 -13.53
N ASP A 83 -12.87 -12.77 -13.34
CA ASP A 83 -13.92 -12.86 -14.36
C ASP A 83 -15.09 -11.90 -14.07
#